data_AF-A0A059G985-F1
#
_entry.id   AF-A0A059G985-F1
#
_cell.length_a   1.000
_cell.length_b   1.000
_cell.length_c   1.000
_cell.angle_alpha   90.00
_cell.angle_beta   90.00
_cell.angle_gamma   90.00
#
_symmetry.space_group_name_H-M   'P 1'
#
loop_
_entity.id
_entity.type
_entity.pdbx_description
1 polymer ?
#
loop_
_entity_poly.entity_id
_entity_poly.type
_entity_poly.pdbx_seq_one_letter_code
_entity_poly.pdbx_strand_id
1 'polypeptide(L)'
;MGPFRILTALASLAALSACFYSEVPLIPPGEQVTLPYDGVVLCLADDCRNVMVGEDGVYEISPPPEEAEEKPLRVRFQVLTAEDTNPVYFAEVEMRDDPEVSYHYLVAHIRTGAATHVPTYEFAMPACNDSEDDVLTAHGLERVDAYSCRVTDLAAFKAYLIAAHGEDFGTEAFWTED
;
A
#
# COMPACT_ATOMS: atom_id res chain seq x y z
N MET A 1 -8.77 32.34 33.72
CA MET A 1 -8.60 32.88 32.36
C MET A 1 -7.20 32.52 31.88
N GLY A 2 -7.10 31.51 31.01
CA GLY A 2 -5.91 31.13 30.22
C GLY A 2 -4.65 30.68 30.98
N PRO A 3 -3.86 29.72 30.47
CA PRO A 3 -3.74 29.38 29.05
C PRO A 3 -4.30 27.98 28.73
N PHE A 4 -5.04 27.92 27.63
CA PHE A 4 -5.31 26.69 26.90
C PHE A 4 -3.97 26.00 26.60
N ARG A 5 -3.76 24.81 27.17
CA ARG A 5 -2.77 23.88 26.66
C ARG A 5 -3.34 23.29 25.37
N ILE A 6 -3.08 23.97 24.26
CA ILE A 6 -3.14 23.38 22.93
C ILE A 6 -2.05 22.31 22.94
N LEU A 7 -2.44 21.08 23.22
CA LEU A 7 -1.66 19.90 22.91
C LEU A 7 -1.56 19.86 21.37
N THR A 8 -0.38 20.25 20.86
CA THR A 8 0.35 19.56 19.78
C THR A 8 -0.57 18.79 18.82
N ALA A 9 -1.05 19.35 17.72
CA ALA A 9 -0.31 19.48 16.44
C ALA A 9 0.70 18.34 16.25
N LEU A 10 0.50 17.56 15.19
CA LEU A 10 1.28 16.40 14.72
C LEU A 10 0.78 15.02 15.20
N ALA A 11 -0.49 14.69 14.93
CA ALA A 11 -0.91 13.32 14.58
C ALA A 11 -0.67 13.12 13.07
N SER A 12 0.55 13.46 12.65
CA SER A 12 0.95 13.70 11.27
C SER A 12 2.02 12.70 10.93
N LEU A 13 1.61 11.44 10.90
CA LEU A 13 2.04 10.44 9.95
C LEU A 13 0.81 9.54 9.81
N ALA A 14 0.32 9.37 8.58
CA ALA A 14 0.57 8.10 7.92
C ALA A 14 -0.07 6.88 8.61
N ALA A 15 -1.25 7.06 9.22
CA ALA A 15 -2.31 6.09 8.94
C ALA A 15 -2.43 6.05 7.42
N LEU A 16 -1.77 5.09 6.79
CA LEU A 16 -2.11 4.60 5.48
C LEU A 16 -3.62 4.39 5.50
N SER A 17 -4.40 5.37 5.05
CA SER A 17 -5.85 5.25 4.88
C SER A 17 -6.13 4.40 3.66
N ALA A 18 -5.35 3.32 3.49
CA ALA A 18 -5.60 2.31 2.50
C ALA A 18 -7.02 1.88 2.75
N CYS A 19 -7.85 2.14 1.76
CA CYS A 19 -9.28 1.85 1.86
C CYS A 19 -9.50 0.36 2.09
N PHE A 20 -8.50 -0.47 1.77
CA PHE A 20 -8.54 -1.91 1.89
C PHE A 20 -7.58 -2.41 2.97
N TYR A 21 -8.11 -3.19 3.90
CA TYR A 21 -7.31 -3.82 4.96
C TYR A 21 -7.79 -5.22 5.34
N SER A 22 -6.99 -5.96 6.11
CA SER A 22 -7.40 -7.18 6.81
C SER A 22 -6.63 -7.37 8.12
N GLU A 23 -7.12 -8.23 9.00
CA GLU A 23 -6.48 -8.57 10.27
C GLU A 23 -5.47 -9.73 10.15
N VAL A 24 -5.48 -10.42 9.00
CA VAL A 24 -4.58 -11.53 8.67
C VAL A 24 -3.92 -11.30 7.32
N PRO A 25 -2.68 -11.77 7.12
CA PRO A 25 -2.01 -11.65 5.83
C PRO A 25 -2.78 -12.42 4.77
N LEU A 26 -3.01 -11.79 3.62
CA LEU A 26 -3.68 -12.43 2.49
C LEU A 26 -2.70 -12.99 1.47
N ILE A 27 -1.50 -12.40 1.31
CA ILE A 27 -0.44 -13.01 0.49
C ILE A 27 0.09 -14.26 1.24
N PRO A 28 -0.07 -15.47 0.69
CA PRO A 28 0.43 -16.67 1.35
C PRO A 28 1.96 -16.66 1.43
N PRO A 29 2.56 -17.24 2.49
CA PRO A 29 4.01 -17.38 2.57
C PRO A 29 4.58 -18.14 1.36
N GLY A 30 5.56 -17.54 0.68
CA GLY A 30 6.21 -18.13 -0.49
C GLY A 30 5.51 -17.83 -1.82
N GLU A 31 4.36 -17.14 -1.80
CA GLU A 31 3.69 -16.64 -3.00
C GLU A 31 3.98 -15.16 -3.29
N GLN A 32 4.78 -14.49 -2.44
CA GLN A 32 5.29 -13.16 -2.76
C GLN A 32 6.30 -13.21 -3.92
N VAL A 33 6.37 -12.12 -4.67
CA VAL A 33 7.39 -11.87 -5.69
C VAL A 33 8.34 -10.79 -5.22
N THR A 34 9.58 -10.86 -5.68
CA THR A 34 10.53 -9.76 -5.54
C THR A 34 10.39 -8.82 -6.73
N LEU A 35 10.55 -7.52 -6.50
CA LEU A 35 10.76 -6.56 -7.56
C LEU A 35 12.04 -6.95 -8.33
N PRO A 36 12.17 -6.59 -9.62
CA PRO A 36 13.28 -7.01 -10.49
C PRO A 36 14.65 -6.41 -10.12
N TYR A 37 14.77 -5.78 -8.96
CA TYR A 37 15.98 -5.11 -8.48
C TYR A 37 16.19 -5.40 -6.98
N ASP A 38 17.44 -5.65 -6.59
CA ASP A 38 17.81 -5.95 -5.20
C ASP A 38 17.61 -4.76 -4.26
N GLY A 39 17.80 -3.54 -4.78
CA GLY A 39 17.59 -2.28 -4.08
C GLY A 39 16.72 -1.33 -4.89
N VAL A 40 15.70 -0.78 -4.24
CA VAL A 40 14.72 0.13 -4.83
C VAL A 40 14.43 1.30 -3.91
N VAL A 41 13.84 2.37 -4.46
CA VAL A 41 13.16 3.38 -3.68
C VAL A 41 11.68 3.07 -3.65
N LEU A 42 11.08 2.99 -2.46
CA LEU A 42 9.64 2.89 -2.26
C LEU A 42 9.12 4.25 -1.82
N CYS A 43 8.21 4.85 -2.57
CA CYS A 43 7.61 6.16 -2.30
C CYS A 43 6.12 6.01 -1.97
N LEU A 44 5.77 6.28 -0.71
CA LEU A 44 4.39 6.40 -0.28
C LEU A 44 4.06 7.89 -0.17
N ALA A 45 3.26 8.40 -1.12
CA ALA A 45 3.09 9.84 -1.34
C ALA A 45 4.47 10.54 -1.46
N ASP A 46 4.73 11.54 -0.62
CA ASP A 46 6.01 12.27 -0.59
C ASP A 46 7.12 11.54 0.19
N ASP A 47 6.79 10.45 0.90
CA ASP A 47 7.76 9.76 1.74
C ASP A 47 8.46 8.61 1.01
N CYS A 48 9.69 8.89 0.56
CA CYS A 48 10.51 7.94 -0.18
C CYS A 48 11.62 7.33 0.69
N ARG A 49 11.77 6.01 0.63
CA ARG A 49 12.80 5.27 1.35
C ARG A 49 13.54 4.32 0.43
N ASN A 50 14.87 4.31 0.55
CA ASN A 50 15.69 3.27 -0.07
C ASN A 50 15.54 2.00 0.75
N VAL A 51 15.18 0.90 0.10
CA VAL A 51 15.01 -0.40 0.74
C VAL A 51 15.75 -1.47 -0.05
N MET A 52 16.11 -2.53 0.65
CA MET A 52 16.61 -3.76 0.06
C MET A 52 15.66 -4.89 0.41
N VAL A 53 15.54 -5.85 -0.50
CA VAL A 53 14.75 -7.05 -0.23
C VAL A 53 15.47 -7.92 0.82
N GLY A 54 14.71 -8.40 1.81
CA GLY A 54 15.19 -9.39 2.77
C GLY A 54 15.33 -10.78 2.15
N GLU A 55 16.01 -11.70 2.83
CA GLU A 55 16.15 -13.09 2.38
C GLU A 55 14.80 -13.83 2.25
N ASP A 56 13.79 -13.36 2.98
CA ASP A 56 12.41 -13.85 2.95
C ASP A 56 11.54 -13.18 1.87
N GLY A 57 12.11 -12.30 1.03
CA GLY A 57 11.37 -11.59 -0.02
C GLY A 57 10.51 -10.43 0.51
N VAL A 58 10.69 -10.02 1.76
CA VAL A 58 9.98 -8.90 2.38
C VAL A 58 10.84 -7.63 2.30
N TYR A 59 10.21 -6.50 2.00
CA TYR A 59 10.85 -5.20 2.03
C TYR A 59 10.53 -4.50 3.35
N GLU A 60 11.55 -4.08 4.10
CA GLU A 60 11.35 -3.34 5.36
C GLU A 60 11.59 -1.84 5.17
N ILE A 61 10.56 -1.05 5.45
CA ILE A 61 10.64 0.41 5.44
C ILE A 61 10.79 0.86 6.90
N SER A 62 11.99 1.37 7.24
CA SER A 62 12.23 1.93 8.56
C SER A 62 11.48 3.25 8.74
N PRO A 63 10.93 3.52 9.94
CA PRO A 63 10.31 4.81 10.22
C PRO A 63 11.35 5.94 10.10
N PRO A 64 10.91 7.19 9.89
CA PRO A 64 11.81 8.32 9.90
C PRO A 64 12.50 8.48 11.29
N PRO A 65 13.68 9.12 11.36
CA PRO A 65 14.44 9.24 12.62
C PRO A 65 13.68 9.87 13.78
N GLU A 66 12.74 10.78 13.49
CA GLU A 66 11.84 11.42 14.43
C GLU A 66 10.82 10.47 15.07
N GLU A 67 10.57 9.31 14.44
CA GLU A 67 9.63 8.26 14.86
C GLU A 67 10.35 6.92 15.02
N ALA A 68 11.62 6.94 15.43
CA ALA A 68 12.45 5.75 15.58
C ALA A 68 11.90 4.71 16.59
N GLU A 69 10.89 5.07 17.39
CA GLU A 69 10.17 4.18 18.29
C GLU A 69 9.07 3.37 17.61
N GLU A 70 8.64 3.77 16.40
CA GLU A 70 7.71 3.00 15.59
C GLU A 70 8.33 1.73 15.02
N LYS A 71 7.48 0.75 14.72
CA LYS A 71 7.93 -0.50 14.11
C LYS A 71 8.09 -0.28 12.59
N PRO A 72 9.13 -0.87 11.96
CA PRO A 72 9.24 -0.86 10.51
C PRO A 72 8.00 -1.46 9.84
N LEU A 73 7.57 -0.82 8.74
CA LEU A 73 6.58 -1.39 7.84
C LEU A 73 7.21 -2.55 7.08
N ARG A 74 6.45 -3.61 6.86
CA ARG A 74 6.91 -4.78 6.08
C ARG A 74 6.02 -4.93 4.86
N VAL A 75 6.62 -4.90 3.68
CA VAL A 75 5.91 -4.88 2.41
C VAL A 75 6.18 -6.15 1.64
N ARG A 76 5.10 -6.78 1.15
CA ARG A 76 5.14 -7.95 0.27
C ARG A 76 4.41 -7.63 -1.03
N PHE A 77 4.90 -8.21 -2.12
CA PHE A 77 4.32 -7.96 -3.44
C PHE A 77 3.78 -9.24 -4.08
N GLN A 78 2.74 -9.09 -4.89
CA GLN A 78 2.39 -10.03 -5.95
C GLN A 78 2.24 -9.26 -7.26
N VAL A 79 2.44 -9.94 -8.40
CA VAL A 79 2.06 -9.34 -9.68
C VAL A 79 0.54 -9.18 -9.72
N LEU A 80 0.07 -7.97 -10.01
CA LEU A 80 -1.34 -7.67 -10.27
C LEU A 80 -1.63 -7.75 -11.77
N THR A 81 -0.87 -6.99 -12.57
CA THR A 81 -0.91 -7.05 -14.03
C THR A 81 0.52 -7.22 -14.57
N ALA A 82 0.67 -8.12 -15.53
CA ALA A 82 1.93 -8.38 -16.21
C ALA A 82 1.90 -7.70 -17.59
N GLU A 83 2.00 -6.37 -17.64
CA GLU A 83 2.35 -5.70 -18.89
C GLU A 83 3.87 -5.77 -19.09
N ASP A 84 4.32 -6.18 -20.28
CA ASP A 84 5.70 -6.56 -20.57
C ASP A 84 6.76 -5.50 -20.22
N THR A 85 6.37 -4.22 -20.11
CA THR A 85 7.28 -3.10 -19.88
C THR A 85 7.10 -2.36 -18.56
N ASN A 86 5.95 -2.48 -17.88
CA ASN A 86 5.70 -1.82 -16.60
C ASN A 86 4.65 -2.59 -15.78
N PRO A 87 5.04 -3.71 -15.14
CA PRO A 87 4.11 -4.49 -14.34
C PRO A 87 3.59 -3.68 -13.16
N VAL A 88 2.28 -3.80 -12.90
CA VAL A 88 1.66 -3.31 -11.67
C VAL A 88 1.70 -4.42 -10.63
N TYR A 89 2.14 -4.07 -9.44
CA TYR A 89 2.21 -4.97 -8.30
C TYR A 89 1.08 -4.68 -7.34
N PHE A 90 0.49 -5.75 -6.83
CA PHE A 90 -0.31 -5.71 -5.62
C PHE A 90 0.64 -5.69 -4.42
N ALA A 91 0.47 -4.73 -3.52
CA ALA A 91 1.29 -4.60 -2.34
C ALA A 91 0.47 -4.83 -1.08
N GLU A 92 0.98 -5.67 -0.19
CA GLU A 92 0.47 -5.86 1.16
C GLU A 92 1.48 -5.29 2.16
N VAL A 93 1.02 -4.36 3.00
CA VAL A 93 1.81 -3.66 4.00
C VAL A 93 1.36 -4.10 5.39
N GLU A 94 2.24 -4.78 6.12
CA GLU A 94 2.03 -5.12 7.53
C GLU A 94 2.32 -3.87 8.38
N MET A 95 1.28 -3.40 9.07
CA MET A 95 1.36 -2.36 10.09
C MET A 95 1.25 -3.01 11.47
N ARG A 96 2.15 -2.65 12.37
CA ARG A 96 2.23 -3.24 13.71
C ARG A 96 2.13 -2.12 14.76
N ASP A 97 0.99 -2.05 15.42
CA ASP A 97 0.74 -1.11 16.52
C ASP A 97 0.30 -1.91 17.74
N ASP A 98 1.20 -2.17 18.70
CA ASP A 98 1.00 -3.15 19.78
C ASP A 98 -0.28 -2.88 20.59
N PRO A 99 -1.26 -3.81 20.66
CA PRO A 99 -1.19 -5.25 20.34
C PRO A 99 -1.73 -5.67 18.97
N GLU A 100 -2.11 -4.71 18.14
CA GLU A 100 -2.79 -4.87 16.87
C GLU A 100 -1.80 -5.04 15.70
N VAL A 101 -2.19 -5.88 14.76
CA VAL A 101 -1.51 -6.03 13.47
C VAL A 101 -2.58 -5.94 12.40
N SER A 102 -2.38 -5.07 11.43
CA SER A 102 -3.23 -4.94 10.26
C SER A 102 -2.40 -5.06 8.99
N TYR A 103 -3.06 -5.50 7.92
CA TYR A 103 -2.47 -5.61 6.60
C TYR A 103 -3.23 -4.68 5.68
N HIS A 104 -2.53 -3.70 5.13
CA HIS A 104 -3.09 -2.69 4.25
C HIS A 104 -2.70 -2.98 2.81
N TYR A 105 -3.63 -2.72 1.88
CA TYR A 105 -3.43 -3.10 0.49
C TYR A 105 -3.36 -1.89 -0.43
N LEU A 106 -2.33 -1.89 -1.26
CA LEU A 106 -2.01 -0.84 -2.21
C LEU A 106 -1.68 -1.46 -3.57
N VAL A 107 -1.57 -0.62 -4.58
CA VAL A 107 -0.95 -0.99 -5.85
C VAL A 107 0.33 -0.19 -6.05
N ALA A 108 1.31 -0.78 -6.73
CA ALA A 108 2.60 -0.14 -6.97
C ALA A 108 3.06 -0.35 -8.40
N HIS A 109 3.74 0.65 -8.97
CA HIS A 109 4.40 0.54 -10.28
C HIS A 109 5.71 1.33 -10.28
N ILE A 110 6.52 1.13 -11.32
CA ILE A 110 7.76 1.91 -11.46
C ILE A 110 7.43 3.35 -11.87
N ARG A 111 7.93 4.33 -11.12
CA ARG A 111 7.83 5.75 -11.47
C ARG A 111 8.69 6.03 -12.69
N THR A 112 8.05 6.31 -13.82
CA THR A 112 8.75 6.66 -15.06
C THR A 112 9.31 8.07 -14.96
N GLY A 113 10.58 8.27 -15.32
CA GLY A 113 11.20 9.60 -15.32
C GLY A 113 11.70 10.09 -13.95
N ALA A 114 11.76 9.22 -12.94
CA ALA A 114 12.42 9.55 -11.68
C ALA A 114 13.88 9.98 -11.93
N ALA A 115 14.30 11.11 -11.35
CA ALA A 115 15.66 11.63 -11.47
C ALA A 115 16.70 10.84 -10.65
N THR A 116 16.31 9.68 -10.11
CA THR A 116 17.14 8.80 -9.29
C THR A 116 17.86 7.79 -10.18
N HIS A 117 19.11 7.47 -9.84
CA HIS A 117 19.82 6.35 -10.48
C HIS A 117 19.34 4.97 -9.99
N VAL A 118 18.46 4.96 -9.00
CA VAL A 118 17.85 3.77 -8.39
C VAL A 118 16.40 3.67 -8.88
N PRO A 119 15.91 2.47 -9.26
CA PRO A 119 14.51 2.24 -9.60
C PRO A 119 13.60 2.69 -8.47
N THR A 120 12.65 3.58 -8.79
CA THR A 120 11.68 4.11 -7.82
C THR A 120 10.32 3.53 -8.12
N TYR A 121 9.66 2.98 -7.10
CA TYR A 121 8.28 2.53 -7.15
C TYR A 121 7.42 3.50 -6.35
N GLU A 122 6.32 3.90 -6.93
CA GLU A 122 5.29 4.70 -6.25
C GLU A 122 4.06 3.84 -5.99
N PHE A 123 3.41 4.12 -4.86
CA PHE A 123 2.18 3.44 -4.46
C PHE A 123 0.99 4.34 -4.75
N ALA A 124 -0.07 3.75 -5.29
CA ALA A 124 -1.41 4.34 -5.27
C ALA A 124 -2.29 3.56 -4.30
N MET A 125 -3.29 4.27 -3.80
CA MET A 125 -4.21 3.79 -2.79
C MET A 125 -5.63 3.80 -3.35
N PRO A 126 -6.08 2.69 -3.96
CA PRO A 126 -7.38 2.64 -4.59
C PRO A 126 -8.49 2.90 -3.57
N ALA A 127 -9.40 3.81 -3.93
CA ALA A 127 -10.54 4.16 -3.11
C ALA A 127 -11.61 3.05 -3.18
N CYS A 128 -12.25 2.77 -2.05
CA CYS A 128 -13.30 1.77 -1.87
C CYS A 128 -14.66 2.40 -1.60
N ASN A 129 -14.67 3.67 -1.20
CA ASN A 129 -15.86 4.43 -0.88
C ASN A 129 -16.77 4.65 -2.10
N ASP A 130 -16.20 4.73 -3.30
CA ASP A 130 -16.92 4.99 -4.55
C ASP A 130 -17.60 3.76 -5.15
N SER A 131 -17.36 2.56 -4.60
CA SER A 131 -17.95 1.31 -5.08
C SER A 131 -19.23 0.95 -4.34
N GLU A 132 -20.27 0.56 -5.08
CA GLU A 132 -21.52 0.07 -4.50
C GLU A 132 -21.31 -1.23 -3.70
N ASP A 133 -22.10 -1.42 -2.64
CA ASP A 133 -21.92 -2.54 -1.69
C ASP A 133 -22.09 -3.94 -2.33
N ASP A 134 -22.91 -4.04 -3.38
CA ASP A 134 -23.11 -5.29 -4.12
C ASP A 134 -21.88 -5.67 -4.95
N VAL A 135 -21.19 -4.68 -5.53
CA VAL A 135 -19.90 -4.85 -6.21
C VAL A 135 -18.85 -5.29 -5.19
N LEU A 136 -18.74 -4.58 -4.06
CA LEU A 136 -17.79 -4.93 -3.00
C LEU A 136 -17.98 -6.38 -2.52
N THR A 137 -19.23 -6.76 -2.22
CA THR A 137 -19.57 -8.11 -1.74
C THR A 137 -19.22 -9.20 -2.77
N ALA A 138 -19.50 -8.95 -4.05
CA ALA A 138 -19.17 -9.89 -5.14
C ALA A 138 -17.66 -10.15 -5.27
N HIS A 139 -16.85 -9.23 -4.76
CA HIS A 139 -15.38 -9.29 -4.80
C HIS A 139 -14.73 -9.64 -3.45
N GLY A 140 -15.51 -10.15 -2.49
CA GLY A 140 -14.98 -10.54 -1.18
C GLY A 140 -14.54 -9.34 -0.34
N LEU A 141 -15.13 -8.17 -0.58
CA LEU A 141 -14.87 -6.93 0.13
C LEU A 141 -16.08 -6.61 1.01
N GLU A 142 -15.83 -6.25 2.26
CA GLU A 142 -16.86 -5.86 3.21
C GLU A 142 -16.64 -4.42 3.65
N ARG A 143 -17.58 -3.54 3.33
CA ARG A 143 -17.54 -2.17 3.82
C ARG A 143 -17.72 -2.15 5.33
N VAL A 144 -16.73 -1.60 6.03
CA VAL A 144 -16.72 -1.50 7.50
C VAL A 144 -17.22 -0.11 7.91
N ASP A 145 -16.79 0.93 7.20
CA ASP A 145 -17.27 2.30 7.38
C ASP A 145 -17.21 3.12 6.07
N ALA A 146 -17.32 4.44 6.16
CA ALA A 146 -17.34 5.33 5.00
C ALA A 146 -15.98 5.40 4.24
N TYR A 147 -14.90 4.96 4.87
CA TYR A 147 -13.52 5.10 4.40
C TYR A 147 -12.75 3.78 4.37
N SER A 148 -13.34 2.68 4.86
CA SER A 148 -12.64 1.39 4.97
C SER A 148 -13.49 0.20 4.52
N CYS A 149 -12.82 -0.72 3.85
CA CYS A 149 -13.31 -2.01 3.39
C CYS A 149 -12.34 -3.11 3.84
N ARG A 150 -12.89 -4.13 4.52
CA ARG A 150 -12.16 -5.33 4.86
C ARG A 150 -12.08 -6.27 3.66
N VAL A 151 -10.89 -6.78 3.39
CA VAL A 151 -10.63 -7.78 2.35
C VAL A 151 -10.67 -9.18 2.95
N THR A 152 -11.49 -10.05 2.37
CA THR A 152 -11.68 -11.44 2.84
C THR A 152 -11.21 -12.49 1.84
N ASP A 153 -11.05 -12.12 0.56
CA ASP A 153 -10.59 -13.00 -0.51
C ASP A 153 -9.60 -12.25 -1.42
N LEU A 154 -8.34 -12.70 -1.42
CA LEU A 154 -7.27 -12.08 -2.21
C LEU A 154 -7.54 -12.15 -3.71
N ALA A 155 -8.02 -13.28 -4.22
CA ALA A 155 -8.18 -13.49 -5.65
C ALA A 155 -9.33 -12.61 -6.18
N ALA A 156 -10.44 -12.57 -5.43
CA ALA A 156 -11.58 -11.72 -5.76
C ALA A 156 -11.24 -10.23 -5.67
N PHE A 157 -10.42 -9.83 -4.70
CA PHE A 157 -9.95 -8.45 -4.57
C PHE A 157 -9.00 -8.03 -5.70
N LYS A 158 -8.03 -8.88 -6.08
CA LYS A 158 -7.18 -8.60 -7.25
C LYS A 158 -8.01 -8.45 -8.53
N ALA A 159 -9.05 -9.28 -8.69
CA ALA A 159 -9.99 -9.14 -9.80
C ALA A 159 -10.78 -7.82 -9.76
N TYR A 160 -11.20 -7.37 -8.57
CA TYR A 160 -11.80 -6.05 -8.37
C TYR A 160 -10.87 -4.93 -8.80
N LEU A 161 -9.63 -4.93 -8.31
CA LEU A 161 -8.66 -3.88 -8.64
C LEU A 161 -8.42 -3.75 -10.15
N ILE A 162 -8.33 -4.89 -10.83
CA ILE A 162 -8.18 -4.93 -12.29
C ILE A 162 -9.46 -4.43 -12.99
N ALA A 163 -10.63 -4.84 -12.53
CA ALA A 163 -11.90 -4.46 -13.15
C ALA A 163 -12.24 -2.97 -12.93
N ALA A 164 -11.93 -2.43 -11.75
CA ALA A 164 -12.26 -1.07 -11.37
C ALA A 164 -11.22 -0.03 -11.83
N HIS A 165 -9.93 -0.40 -11.85
CA HIS A 165 -8.83 0.55 -12.06
C HIS A 165 -7.83 0.12 -13.14
N GLY A 166 -8.01 -1.06 -13.75
CA GLY A 166 -7.04 -1.62 -14.68
C GLY A 166 -6.78 -0.75 -15.91
N GLU A 167 -7.80 -0.05 -16.40
CA GLU A 167 -7.65 0.90 -17.52
C GLU A 167 -6.89 2.17 -17.10
N ASP A 168 -6.96 2.54 -15.82
CA ASP A 168 -6.35 3.76 -15.28
C ASP A 168 -4.88 3.58 -14.86
N PHE A 169 -4.43 2.33 -14.66
CA PHE A 169 -3.03 2.03 -14.31
C PHE A 169 -2.00 2.56 -15.33
N GLY A 170 -2.40 2.78 -16.58
CA GLY A 170 -1.55 3.38 -17.61
C GLY A 170 -1.52 4.92 -17.59
N THR A 171 -2.29 5.56 -16.71
CA THR A 171 -2.48 7.01 -16.67
C THR A 171 -1.71 7.63 -15.51
N GLU A 172 -1.07 8.78 -15.73
CA GLU A 172 -0.38 9.52 -14.66
C GLU A 172 -1.35 10.00 -13.57
N ALA A 173 -2.60 10.29 -13.93
CA ALA A 173 -3.63 10.73 -12.98
C ALA A 173 -3.81 9.73 -11.84
N PHE A 174 -3.97 8.44 -12.15
CA PHE A 174 -4.17 7.41 -11.13
C PHE A 174 -3.03 7.33 -10.09
N TRP A 175 -1.79 7.64 -10.50
CA TRP A 175 -0.61 7.55 -9.64
C TRP A 175 -0.22 8.85 -8.95
N THR A 176 -0.88 9.95 -9.32
CA THR A 176 -0.64 11.30 -8.77
C THR A 176 -1.84 11.85 -8.01
N GLU A 177 -2.96 11.13 -7.99
CA GLU A 177 -4.12 11.47 -7.17
C GLU A 177 -3.82 11.17 -5.68
N ASP A 178 -3.81 12.24 -4.89
CA ASP A 178 -3.64 12.30 -3.43
C ASP A 178 -4.86 11.75 -2.66
#